data_AF-A0A1V4IYJ2-F1
#
_entry.id   AF-A0A1V4IYJ2-F1
#
_cell.length_a   1.000
_cell.length_b   1.000
_cell.length_c   1.000
_cell.angle_alpha   90.00
_cell.angle_beta   90.00
_cell.angle_gamma   90.00
#
_symmetry.space_group_name_H-M   'P 1'
#
loop_
_entity.id
_entity.type
_entity.pdbx_description
1 polymer ?
#
loop_
_entity_poly.entity_id
_entity_poly.type
_entity_poly.pdbx_seq_one_letter_code
_entity_poly.pdbx_strand_id
1 'polypeptide(L)'
;MDRIRQKIQNIHSENAAIINNLVPSDDLSKLAVHSLDVTELSIMVGIRKKYDEKKLVKLGTAALLHDIGKLFTSEINHVKKGQAILKRNTSIMSTTYMAVYYMYEREDGSGLFGVTGSKIHEFAKILGICNEYINSIGGEKALLPHEAIEKITAEAVSKFDKQIFKDFLESVYCYPNGLQVKLNNGKKAVVVMQNSGATTRPVLAVAANETYTFCNLIENRNLTLFIEKVII
;
A
#
# COMPACT_ATOMS: atom_id res chain seq x y z
N MET A 1 12.46 12.80 15.21
CA MET A 1 11.61 11.64 14.83
C MET A 1 10.21 12.07 14.42
N ASP A 2 9.54 12.97 15.15
CA ASP A 2 8.15 13.34 14.84
C ASP A 2 7.95 14.07 13.51
N ARG A 3 8.86 14.98 13.12
CA ARG A 3 8.80 15.65 11.80
C ARG A 3 8.97 14.70 10.61
N ILE A 4 9.77 13.63 10.76
CA ILE A 4 9.96 12.63 9.70
C ILE A 4 8.71 11.74 9.61
N ARG A 5 8.12 11.32 10.74
CA ARG A 5 6.85 10.59 10.75
C ARG A 5 5.71 11.41 10.13
N GLN A 6 5.64 12.69 10.45
CA GLN A 6 4.62 13.60 9.89
C GLN A 6 4.83 13.83 8.39
N LYS A 7 6.09 13.90 7.93
CA LYS A 7 6.40 13.93 6.50
C LYS A 7 6.06 12.60 5.82
N ILE A 8 6.40 11.45 6.39
CA ILE A 8 6.03 10.12 5.84
C ILE A 8 4.52 9.96 5.71
N GLN A 9 3.74 10.47 6.67
CA GLN A 9 2.27 10.49 6.57
C GLN A 9 1.76 11.35 5.41
N ASN A 10 2.49 12.38 5.00
CA ASN A 10 2.18 13.24 3.86
C ASN A 10 2.84 12.77 2.54
N ILE A 11 3.86 11.90 2.60
CA ILE A 11 4.57 11.39 1.42
C ILE A 11 3.65 10.50 0.56
N HIS A 12 2.74 9.76 1.22
CA HIS A 12 1.76 8.90 0.57
C HIS A 12 0.85 9.66 -0.42
N SER A 13 0.72 10.99 -0.27
CA SER A 13 -0.13 11.82 -1.13
C SER A 13 0.52 12.50 -2.31
N GLU A 14 1.81 12.79 -2.22
CA GLU A 14 2.49 13.57 -3.25
C GLU A 14 3.33 12.64 -4.14
N ASN A 15 3.99 11.60 -3.61
CA ASN A 15 5.02 10.91 -4.37
C ASN A 15 4.52 9.87 -5.37
N ALA A 16 3.51 9.04 -5.08
CA ALA A 16 3.04 8.04 -6.04
C ALA A 16 2.45 8.70 -7.31
N ALA A 17 1.68 9.78 -7.15
CA ALA A 17 1.13 10.55 -8.28
C ALA A 17 2.20 11.38 -8.99
N ILE A 18 3.11 12.04 -8.25
CA ILE A 18 4.20 12.82 -8.85
C ILE A 18 5.17 11.90 -9.61
N ILE A 19 5.61 10.79 -9.03
CA ILE A 19 6.55 9.87 -9.68
C ILE A 19 5.91 9.20 -10.89
N ASN A 20 4.64 8.75 -10.82
CA ASN A 20 3.94 8.23 -12.00
C ASN A 20 3.84 9.24 -13.15
N ASN A 21 3.78 10.55 -12.84
CA ASN A 21 3.74 11.60 -13.84
C ASN A 21 5.13 12.06 -14.32
N LEU A 22 6.20 11.72 -13.60
CA LEU A 22 7.58 12.14 -13.91
C LEU A 22 8.39 11.07 -14.63
N VAL A 23 7.98 9.81 -14.55
CA VAL A 23 8.73 8.67 -15.06
C VAL A 23 8.07 8.13 -16.34
N PRO A 24 8.84 7.68 -17.35
CA PRO A 24 8.25 7.12 -18.57
C PRO A 24 7.33 5.94 -18.28
N SER A 25 6.36 5.69 -19.14
CA SER A 25 5.37 4.61 -18.99
C SER A 25 5.88 3.22 -19.42
N ASP A 26 7.19 3.02 -19.44
CA ASP A 26 7.82 1.74 -19.75
C ASP A 26 7.75 0.74 -18.58
N ASP A 27 8.00 -0.54 -18.86
CA ASP A 27 7.82 -1.62 -17.89
C ASP A 27 8.80 -1.56 -16.72
N LEU A 28 10.04 -1.09 -16.94
CA LEU A 28 11.03 -0.97 -15.88
C LEU A 28 10.66 0.15 -14.92
N SER A 29 10.20 1.27 -15.47
CA SER A 29 9.67 2.39 -14.72
C SER A 29 8.47 2.00 -13.87
N LYS A 30 7.47 1.31 -14.45
CA LYS A 30 6.32 0.77 -13.70
C LYS A 30 6.73 -0.16 -12.58
N LEU A 31 7.69 -1.05 -12.83
CA LEU A 31 8.23 -1.97 -11.82
C LEU A 31 8.91 -1.23 -10.66
N ALA A 32 9.67 -0.18 -10.97
CA ALA A 32 10.35 0.64 -9.97
C ALA A 32 9.35 1.42 -9.10
N VAL A 33 8.33 2.03 -9.70
CA VAL A 33 7.27 2.75 -8.96
C VAL A 33 6.50 1.78 -8.06
N HIS A 34 6.07 0.63 -8.58
CA HIS A 34 5.42 -0.42 -7.78
C HIS A 34 6.27 -0.84 -6.57
N SER A 35 7.57 -1.08 -6.80
CA SER A 35 8.50 -1.45 -5.73
C SER A 35 8.64 -0.36 -4.67
N LEU A 36 8.61 0.92 -5.07
CA LEU A 36 8.65 2.04 -4.15
C LEU A 36 7.37 2.16 -3.33
N ASP A 37 6.20 2.05 -3.96
CA ASP A 37 4.89 2.12 -3.29
C ASP A 37 4.74 1.00 -2.26
N VAL A 38 5.12 -0.24 -2.61
CA VAL A 38 5.14 -1.38 -1.69
C VAL A 38 6.12 -1.15 -0.54
N THR A 39 7.27 -0.51 -0.80
CA THR A 39 8.27 -0.18 0.22
C THR A 39 7.74 0.83 1.23
N GLU A 40 7.16 1.92 0.76
CA GLU A 40 6.59 2.95 1.59
C GLU A 40 5.52 2.38 2.52
N LEU A 41 4.54 1.67 1.95
CA LEU A 41 3.44 1.10 2.71
C LEU A 41 3.93 0.06 3.72
N SER A 42 4.89 -0.79 3.33
CA SER A 42 5.49 -1.77 4.26
C SER A 42 6.22 -1.10 5.42
N ILE A 43 6.96 -0.02 5.18
CA ILE A 43 7.62 0.76 6.23
C ILE A 43 6.57 1.39 7.16
N MET A 44 5.47 1.92 6.63
CA MET A 44 4.38 2.47 7.45
C MET A 44 3.76 1.43 8.37
N VAL A 45 3.48 0.23 7.85
CA VAL A 45 3.02 -0.91 8.65
C VAL A 45 4.05 -1.25 9.73
N GLY A 46 5.34 -1.30 9.39
CA GLY A 46 6.42 -1.52 10.35
C GLY A 46 6.48 -0.45 11.46
N ILE A 47 6.27 0.82 11.11
CA ILE A 47 6.23 1.93 12.08
C ILE A 47 5.06 1.75 13.06
N ARG A 48 3.87 1.36 12.57
CA ARG A 48 2.72 1.06 13.45
C ARG A 48 2.99 -0.11 14.37
N LYS A 49 3.69 -1.12 13.87
CA LYS A 49 4.21 -2.25 14.67
C LYS A 49 5.33 -1.86 15.63
N LYS A 50 5.72 -0.59 15.69
CA LYS A 50 6.79 -0.05 16.54
C LYS A 50 8.14 -0.73 16.30
N TYR A 51 8.41 -1.13 15.05
CA TYR A 51 9.72 -1.64 14.69
C TYR A 51 10.79 -0.58 14.92
N ASP A 52 11.95 -1.03 15.39
CA ASP A 52 13.13 -0.19 15.45
C ASP A 52 13.69 0.09 14.06
N GLU A 53 14.62 1.05 13.98
CA GLU A 53 15.23 1.47 12.72
C GLU A 53 15.89 0.30 11.98
N LYS A 54 16.58 -0.59 12.69
CA LYS A 54 17.25 -1.75 12.08
C LYS A 54 16.25 -2.70 11.43
N LYS A 55 15.12 -2.95 12.08
CA LYS A 55 14.05 -3.81 11.55
C LYS A 55 13.30 -3.14 10.41
N LEU A 56 13.08 -1.83 10.48
CA LEU A 56 12.52 -1.03 9.37
C LEU A 56 13.42 -1.05 8.13
N VAL A 57 14.74 -0.89 8.28
CA VAL A 57 15.68 -0.99 7.16
C VAL A 57 15.58 -2.37 6.50
N LYS A 58 15.59 -3.46 7.28
CA LYS A 58 15.49 -4.82 6.72
C LYS A 58 14.17 -5.07 6.00
N LEU A 59 13.04 -4.58 6.54
CA LEU A 59 11.73 -4.66 5.90
C LEU A 59 11.69 -3.83 4.62
N GLY A 60 12.17 -2.59 4.67
CA GLY A 60 12.24 -1.70 3.51
C GLY A 60 13.11 -2.27 2.40
N THR A 61 14.26 -2.87 2.74
CA THR A 61 15.10 -3.58 1.75
C THR A 61 14.36 -4.78 1.15
N ALA A 62 13.61 -5.54 1.95
CA ALA A 62 12.83 -6.67 1.43
C ALA A 62 11.75 -6.20 0.46
N ALA A 63 11.05 -5.12 0.82
CA ALA A 63 10.00 -4.53 0.00
C ALA A 63 10.54 -3.91 -1.29
N LEU A 64 11.65 -3.18 -1.23
CA LEU A 64 12.23 -2.53 -2.41
C LEU A 64 12.72 -3.55 -3.43
N LEU A 65 13.15 -4.73 -2.98
CA LEU A 65 13.74 -5.77 -3.81
C LEU A 65 12.79 -6.95 -4.05
N HIS A 66 11.54 -6.89 -3.61
CA HIS A 66 10.61 -8.03 -3.68
C HIS A 66 10.40 -8.54 -5.11
N ASP A 67 10.41 -7.61 -6.06
CA ASP A 67 10.14 -7.86 -7.46
C ASP A 67 11.41 -7.93 -8.32
N ILE A 68 12.62 -7.93 -7.73
CA ILE A 68 13.88 -7.97 -8.48
C ILE A 68 13.98 -9.19 -9.42
N GLY A 69 13.29 -10.28 -9.09
CA GLY A 69 13.21 -11.47 -9.94
C GLY A 69 12.51 -11.22 -11.29
N LYS A 70 11.58 -10.27 -11.36
CA LYS A 70 10.82 -9.94 -12.59
C LYS A 70 11.71 -9.39 -13.71
N LEU A 71 12.87 -8.83 -13.37
CA LEU A 71 13.89 -8.41 -14.34
C LEU A 71 14.48 -9.57 -15.16
N PHE A 72 14.32 -10.82 -14.69
CA PHE A 72 14.96 -12.00 -15.27
C PHE A 72 13.98 -13.09 -15.71
N THR A 73 12.70 -12.98 -15.33
CA THR A 73 11.68 -13.97 -15.66
C THR A 73 10.31 -13.32 -15.59
N SER A 74 9.45 -13.65 -16.56
CA SER A 74 8.07 -13.16 -16.67
C SER A 74 7.06 -13.99 -15.86
N GLU A 75 7.50 -14.96 -15.07
CA GLU A 75 6.62 -15.98 -14.48
C GLU A 75 6.37 -15.89 -12.97
N ILE A 76 5.38 -16.68 -12.52
CA ILE A 76 5.02 -17.00 -11.12
C ILE A 76 6.25 -17.34 -10.24
N ASN A 77 7.35 -17.80 -10.84
CA ASN A 77 8.59 -18.14 -10.14
C ASN A 77 9.53 -16.96 -9.86
N HIS A 78 9.16 -15.70 -10.16
CA HIS A 78 10.04 -14.54 -9.92
C HIS A 78 10.51 -14.44 -8.47
N VAL A 79 9.71 -14.85 -7.47
CA VAL A 79 10.13 -14.88 -6.06
C VAL A 79 11.27 -15.84 -5.78
N LYS A 80 11.31 -17.00 -6.47
CA LYS A 80 12.44 -17.95 -6.37
C LYS A 80 13.70 -17.34 -6.97
N LYS A 81 13.56 -16.69 -8.13
CA LYS A 81 14.67 -16.00 -8.80
C LYS A 81 15.19 -14.85 -7.95
N GLY A 82 14.30 -14.02 -7.41
CA GLY A 82 14.61 -12.92 -6.51
C GLY A 82 15.36 -13.40 -5.28
N GLN A 83 14.84 -14.42 -4.58
CA GLN A 83 15.55 -15.03 -3.46
C GLN A 83 16.96 -15.52 -3.85
N ALA A 84 17.10 -16.23 -4.96
CA ALA A 84 18.39 -16.76 -5.42
C ALA A 84 19.41 -15.65 -5.76
N ILE A 85 18.95 -14.50 -6.26
CA ILE A 85 19.79 -13.32 -6.51
C ILE A 85 20.21 -12.70 -5.18
N LEU A 86 19.25 -12.41 -4.30
CA LEU A 86 19.49 -11.73 -3.03
C LEU A 86 20.40 -12.54 -2.10
N LYS A 87 20.24 -13.87 -2.07
CA LYS A 87 21.05 -14.79 -1.25
C LYS A 87 22.54 -14.77 -1.60
N ARG A 88 22.93 -14.30 -2.80
CA ARG A 88 24.35 -14.18 -3.19
C ARG A 88 25.07 -13.03 -2.51
N ASN A 89 24.33 -12.05 -2.01
CA ASN A 89 24.89 -10.88 -1.34
C ASN A 89 24.88 -11.12 0.18
N THR A 90 26.06 -11.24 0.78
CA THR A 90 26.23 -11.51 2.23
C THR A 90 25.73 -10.37 3.12
N SER A 91 25.57 -9.15 2.58
CA SER A 91 24.98 -8.02 3.28
C SER A 91 23.45 -8.12 3.40
N ILE A 92 22.81 -9.03 2.65
CA ILE A 92 21.36 -9.24 2.70
C ILE A 92 21.05 -10.38 3.66
N MET A 93 20.30 -10.07 4.73
CA MET A 93 19.94 -11.04 5.75
C MET A 93 18.91 -12.06 5.24
N SER A 94 18.92 -13.24 5.86
CA SER A 94 17.95 -14.31 5.57
C SER A 94 16.50 -13.89 5.76
N THR A 95 16.22 -13.09 6.78
CA THR A 95 14.89 -12.51 7.00
C THR A 95 14.38 -11.70 5.81
N THR A 96 15.27 -11.08 5.03
CA THR A 96 14.94 -10.24 3.88
C THR A 96 14.65 -11.11 2.66
N TYR A 97 15.57 -11.98 2.25
CA TYR A 97 15.34 -12.80 1.05
C TYR A 97 14.27 -13.89 1.25
N MET A 98 14.07 -14.37 2.49
CA MET A 98 12.95 -15.28 2.80
C MET A 98 11.60 -14.56 2.79
N ALA A 99 11.56 -13.27 3.14
CA ALA A 99 10.35 -12.48 3.02
C ALA A 99 9.91 -12.35 1.56
N VAL A 100 10.86 -12.07 0.67
CA VAL A 100 10.61 -12.05 -0.79
C VAL A 100 10.13 -13.41 -1.29
N TYR A 101 10.75 -14.50 -0.83
CA TYR A 101 10.37 -15.84 -1.25
C TYR A 101 8.93 -16.21 -0.87
N TYR A 102 8.50 -15.85 0.35
CA TYR A 102 7.20 -16.26 0.91
C TYR A 102 6.11 -15.17 0.87
N MET A 103 6.29 -14.06 0.16
CA MET A 103 5.31 -12.95 0.16
C MET A 103 3.92 -13.33 -0.39
N TYR A 104 3.83 -14.39 -1.20
CA TYR A 104 2.56 -14.92 -1.70
C TYR A 104 1.95 -16.01 -0.81
N GLU A 105 2.57 -16.34 0.33
CA GLU A 105 1.96 -17.24 1.31
C GLU A 105 0.81 -16.56 2.06
N ARG A 106 -0.13 -17.35 2.58
CA ARG A 106 -1.31 -16.90 3.32
C ARG A 106 -1.47 -17.71 4.61
N GLU A 107 -2.15 -17.14 5.61
CA GLU A 107 -2.29 -17.80 6.92
C GLU A 107 -2.92 -19.20 6.80
N ASP A 108 -3.92 -19.35 5.94
CA ASP A 108 -4.64 -20.60 5.63
C ASP A 108 -3.87 -21.60 4.75
N GLY A 109 -2.67 -21.25 4.28
CA GLY A 109 -1.87 -22.09 3.38
C GLY A 109 -2.37 -22.13 1.93
N SER A 110 -3.27 -21.23 1.52
CA SER A 110 -3.70 -21.10 0.12
C SER A 110 -2.67 -20.46 -0.81
N GLY A 111 -1.51 -20.09 -0.28
CA GLY A 111 -0.45 -19.40 -1.01
C GLY A 111 0.41 -20.30 -1.89
N LEU A 112 1.43 -19.70 -2.51
CA LEU A 112 2.19 -20.30 -3.62
C LEU A 112 2.83 -21.66 -3.30
N PHE A 113 3.35 -21.85 -2.09
CA PHE A 113 4.05 -23.05 -1.64
C PHE A 113 3.28 -23.82 -0.57
N GLY A 114 2.06 -23.42 -0.24
CA GLY A 114 1.21 -24.11 0.74
C GLY A 114 1.73 -24.01 2.18
N VAL A 115 2.51 -22.97 2.51
CA VAL A 115 3.07 -22.80 3.85
C VAL A 115 2.02 -22.10 4.73
N THR A 116 1.74 -22.67 5.90
CA THR A 116 0.76 -22.10 6.84
C THR A 116 1.36 -21.02 7.75
N GLY A 117 0.50 -20.12 8.24
CA GLY A 117 0.85 -18.88 8.95
C GLY A 117 1.96 -18.95 10.01
N SER A 118 2.01 -20.04 10.78
CA SER A 118 3.01 -20.24 11.84
C SER A 118 4.46 -20.33 11.32
N LYS A 119 4.65 -20.70 10.05
CA LYS A 119 5.96 -20.86 9.41
C LYS A 119 6.35 -19.67 8.53
N ILE A 120 5.47 -18.68 8.40
CA ILE A 120 5.68 -17.50 7.58
C ILE A 120 6.26 -16.39 8.45
N HIS A 121 7.43 -15.87 8.08
CA HIS A 121 8.02 -14.74 8.78
C HIS A 121 7.15 -13.48 8.59
N GLU A 122 7.01 -12.66 9.63
CA GLU A 122 6.13 -11.48 9.64
C GLU A 122 6.39 -10.50 8.48
N PHE A 123 7.64 -10.37 8.04
CA PHE A 123 7.98 -9.56 6.86
C PHE A 123 7.30 -10.07 5.59
N ALA A 124 7.25 -11.38 5.37
CA ALA A 124 6.56 -11.94 4.20
C ALA A 124 5.06 -11.63 4.27
N LYS A 125 4.46 -11.73 5.47
CA LYS A 125 3.05 -11.39 5.70
C LYS A 125 2.76 -9.91 5.40
N ILE A 126 3.62 -9.00 5.86
CA ILE A 126 3.52 -7.56 5.55
C ILE A 126 3.67 -7.31 4.05
N LEU A 127 4.71 -7.88 3.42
CA LEU A 127 4.91 -7.73 1.97
C LEU A 127 3.71 -8.24 1.19
N GLY A 128 3.14 -9.37 1.58
CA GLY A 128 2.01 -9.99 0.90
C GLY A 128 0.78 -9.09 0.84
N ILE A 129 0.36 -8.53 1.97
CA ILE A 129 -0.81 -7.65 2.01
C ILE A 129 -0.54 -6.29 1.35
N CYS A 130 0.64 -5.70 1.56
CA CYS A 130 1.01 -4.43 0.93
C CYS A 130 1.09 -4.58 -0.60
N ASN A 131 1.77 -5.61 -1.09
CA ASN A 131 1.87 -5.88 -2.53
C ASN A 131 0.50 -6.16 -3.16
N GLU A 132 -0.38 -6.90 -2.48
CA GLU A 132 -1.74 -7.17 -2.98
C GLU A 132 -2.57 -5.89 -3.10
N TYR A 133 -2.46 -4.99 -2.12
CA TYR A 133 -3.13 -3.69 -2.17
C TYR A 133 -2.61 -2.82 -3.32
N ILE A 134 -1.29 -2.62 -3.43
CA ILE A 134 -0.71 -1.79 -4.49
C ILE A 134 -1.05 -2.33 -5.88
N ASN A 135 -1.00 -3.65 -6.08
CA ASN A 135 -1.43 -4.25 -7.35
C ASN A 135 -2.94 -4.06 -7.63
N SER A 136 -3.77 -3.98 -6.59
CA SER A 136 -5.22 -3.81 -6.77
C SER A 136 -5.59 -2.38 -7.18
N ILE A 137 -4.82 -1.38 -6.75
CA ILE A 137 -5.04 0.04 -7.10
C ILE A 137 -4.19 0.51 -8.30
N GLY A 138 -3.38 -0.38 -8.88
CA GLY A 138 -2.51 -0.11 -10.03
C GLY A 138 -2.94 -0.87 -11.30
N GLY A 139 -2.44 -0.42 -12.45
CA GLY A 139 -2.65 -1.07 -13.75
C GLY A 139 -3.97 -0.74 -14.46
N GLU A 140 -4.26 -1.45 -15.55
CA GLU A 140 -5.39 -1.16 -16.45
C GLU A 140 -6.78 -1.38 -15.82
N LYS A 141 -6.86 -2.22 -14.79
CA LYS A 141 -8.08 -2.53 -14.04
C LYS A 141 -7.96 -2.10 -12.57
N ALA A 142 -7.38 -0.92 -12.35
CA ALA A 142 -7.21 -0.36 -11.02
C ALA A 142 -8.58 -0.17 -10.33
N LEU A 143 -8.69 -0.75 -9.13
CA LEU A 143 -9.78 -0.49 -8.20
C LEU A 143 -9.59 0.87 -7.54
N LEU A 144 -10.67 1.49 -7.11
CA LEU A 144 -10.58 2.59 -6.16
C LEU A 144 -9.98 2.07 -4.84
N PRO A 145 -9.18 2.88 -4.14
CA PRO A 145 -8.55 2.48 -2.88
C PRO A 145 -9.49 1.86 -1.83
N HIS A 146 -10.73 2.34 -1.72
CA HIS A 146 -11.71 1.76 -0.81
C HIS A 146 -12.23 0.40 -1.28
N GLU A 147 -12.40 0.18 -2.58
CA GLU A 147 -12.79 -1.12 -3.16
C GLU A 147 -11.68 -2.16 -2.96
N ALA A 148 -10.41 -1.75 -3.12
CA ALA A 148 -9.26 -2.60 -2.82
C ALA A 148 -9.21 -3.00 -1.34
N ILE A 149 -9.50 -2.06 -0.42
CA ILE A 149 -9.61 -2.39 1.01
C ILE A 149 -10.77 -3.34 1.27
N GLU A 150 -11.94 -3.12 0.67
CA GLU A 150 -13.11 -3.99 0.83
C GLU A 150 -12.79 -5.42 0.38
N LYS A 151 -12.16 -5.57 -0.80
CA LYS A 151 -11.69 -6.87 -1.31
C LYS A 151 -10.74 -7.57 -0.33
N ILE A 152 -9.70 -6.87 0.14
CA ILE A 152 -8.73 -7.43 1.10
C ILE A 152 -9.43 -7.79 2.43
N THR A 153 -10.35 -6.95 2.88
CA THR A 153 -11.10 -7.17 4.13
C THR A 153 -11.99 -8.41 4.05
N ALA A 154 -12.61 -8.67 2.90
CA ALA A 154 -13.44 -9.86 2.69
C ALA A 154 -12.64 -11.17 2.86
N GLU A 155 -11.34 -11.16 2.58
CA GLU A 155 -10.46 -12.33 2.68
C GLU A 155 -9.66 -12.38 4.01
N ALA A 156 -9.72 -11.31 4.81
CA ALA A 156 -8.79 -11.10 5.92
C ALA A 156 -8.90 -12.12 7.05
N VAL A 157 -10.09 -12.69 7.28
CA VAL A 157 -10.31 -13.65 8.37
C VAL A 157 -9.49 -14.93 8.18
N SER A 158 -9.30 -15.39 6.94
CA SER A 158 -8.57 -16.64 6.66
C SER A 158 -7.16 -16.41 6.11
N LYS A 159 -6.95 -15.37 5.31
CA LYS A 159 -5.73 -15.22 4.51
C LYS A 159 -4.63 -14.40 5.19
N PHE A 160 -4.97 -13.49 6.10
CA PHE A 160 -4.02 -12.53 6.67
C PHE A 160 -3.90 -12.64 8.19
N ASP A 161 -2.70 -12.38 8.70
CA ASP A 161 -2.47 -12.27 10.15
C ASP A 161 -3.27 -11.09 10.70
N LYS A 162 -4.10 -11.36 11.71
CA LYS A 162 -5.06 -10.39 12.26
C LYS A 162 -4.40 -9.08 12.71
N GLN A 163 -3.23 -9.15 13.35
CA GLN A 163 -2.58 -7.95 13.85
C GLN A 163 -1.94 -7.17 12.69
N ILE A 164 -1.29 -7.86 11.75
CA ILE A 164 -0.72 -7.24 10.56
C ILE A 164 -1.81 -6.60 9.68
N PHE A 165 -2.96 -7.25 9.52
CA PHE A 165 -4.10 -6.69 8.80
C PHE A 165 -4.61 -5.39 9.44
N LYS A 166 -4.72 -5.36 10.78
CA LYS A 166 -5.10 -4.13 11.50
C LYS A 166 -4.06 -3.03 11.30
N ASP A 167 -2.78 -3.35 11.46
CA ASP A 167 -1.69 -2.39 11.26
C ASP A 167 -1.66 -1.88 9.80
N PHE A 168 -2.00 -2.71 8.83
CA PHE A 168 -2.17 -2.35 7.42
C PHE A 168 -3.33 -1.38 7.22
N LEU A 169 -4.54 -1.70 7.70
CA LEU A 169 -5.72 -0.84 7.53
C LEU A 169 -5.49 0.56 8.08
N GLU A 170 -4.80 0.68 9.21
CA GLU A 170 -4.49 1.98 9.78
C GLU A 170 -3.37 2.71 9.00
N SER A 171 -2.55 2.00 8.21
CA SER A 171 -1.44 2.58 7.43
C SER A 171 -1.85 3.09 6.06
N VAL A 172 -2.96 2.60 5.50
CA VAL A 172 -3.42 3.01 4.16
C VAL A 172 -4.20 4.32 4.23
N TYR A 173 -3.78 5.34 3.49
CA TYR A 173 -4.61 6.52 3.24
C TYR A 173 -5.26 6.38 1.85
N CYS A 174 -6.55 6.08 1.79
CA CYS A 174 -7.24 5.78 0.52
C CYS A 174 -7.27 6.98 -0.43
N TYR A 175 -7.32 8.19 0.11
CA TYR A 175 -7.57 9.39 -0.66
C TYR A 175 -6.53 10.43 -0.29
N PRO A 176 -5.36 10.39 -0.91
CA PRO A 176 -4.29 11.34 -0.61
C PRO A 176 -4.71 12.81 -0.72
N ASN A 177 -4.09 13.68 0.08
CA ASN A 177 -4.30 15.12 -0.03
C ASN A 177 -3.93 15.61 -1.44
N GLY A 178 -4.68 16.60 -1.95
CA GLY A 178 -4.55 17.10 -3.32
C GLY A 178 -5.31 16.30 -4.37
N LEU A 179 -5.81 15.10 -4.06
CA LEU A 179 -6.54 14.29 -5.02
C LEU A 179 -7.88 14.92 -5.39
N GLN A 180 -8.14 15.04 -6.70
CA GLN A 180 -9.43 15.49 -7.22
C GLN A 180 -10.41 14.32 -7.28
N VAL A 181 -11.58 14.50 -6.68
CA VAL A 181 -12.60 13.45 -6.55
C VAL A 181 -13.98 13.96 -6.92
N LYS A 182 -14.84 13.05 -7.40
CA LYS A 182 -16.27 13.27 -7.57
C LYS A 182 -17.00 12.55 -6.45
N LEU A 183 -17.91 13.25 -5.80
CA LEU A 183 -18.82 12.68 -4.83
C LEU A 183 -20.04 12.05 -5.53
N ASN A 184 -20.67 11.08 -4.87
CA ASN A 184 -21.90 10.42 -5.32
C ASN A 184 -23.10 11.37 -5.58
N ASN A 185 -23.03 12.61 -5.10
CA ASN A 185 -24.01 13.66 -5.39
C ASN A 185 -23.65 14.53 -6.61
N GLY A 186 -22.62 14.16 -7.39
CA GLY A 186 -22.19 14.90 -8.57
C GLY A 186 -21.12 15.96 -8.32
N LYS A 187 -20.91 16.41 -7.07
CA LYS A 187 -19.99 17.52 -6.77
C LYS A 187 -18.53 17.10 -6.92
N LYS A 188 -17.72 18.03 -7.45
CA LYS A 188 -16.25 17.89 -7.48
C LYS A 188 -15.64 18.45 -6.21
N ALA A 189 -14.59 17.81 -5.72
CA ALA A 189 -13.88 18.23 -4.53
C ALA A 189 -12.38 17.87 -4.60
N VAL A 190 -11.60 18.50 -3.73
CA VAL A 190 -10.18 18.19 -3.52
C VAL A 190 -10.02 17.66 -2.10
N VAL A 191 -9.27 16.57 -1.93
CA VAL A 191 -8.95 16.06 -0.59
C VAL A 191 -7.95 17.00 0.09
N VAL A 192 -8.24 17.47 1.30
CA VAL A 192 -7.38 18.43 2.01
C VAL A 192 -6.80 17.91 3.32
N MET A 193 -7.42 16.88 3.92
CA MET A 193 -6.95 16.29 5.16
C MET A 193 -7.47 14.86 5.34
N GLN A 194 -6.70 14.01 6.02
CA GLN A 194 -7.08 12.65 6.38
C GLN A 194 -7.69 12.59 7.78
N ASN A 195 -8.73 11.77 7.97
CA ASN A 195 -9.24 11.44 9.29
C ASN A 195 -8.53 10.20 9.85
N SER A 196 -7.99 10.32 11.06
CA SER A 196 -7.33 9.20 11.74
C SER A 196 -8.36 8.11 12.05
N GLY A 197 -8.09 6.87 11.66
CA GLY A 197 -9.01 5.73 11.85
C GLY A 197 -10.19 5.67 10.88
N ALA A 198 -10.33 6.62 9.95
CA ALA A 198 -11.38 6.64 8.93
C ALA A 198 -10.81 6.96 7.54
N THR A 199 -9.99 6.03 7.04
CA THR A 199 -9.12 6.20 5.87
C THR A 199 -9.88 6.41 4.55
N THR A 200 -11.11 5.93 4.47
CA THR A 200 -12.02 6.13 3.33
C THR A 200 -12.85 7.41 3.42
N ARG A 201 -12.76 8.16 4.53
CA ARG A 201 -13.60 9.33 4.80
C ARG A 201 -12.74 10.56 5.09
N PRO A 202 -12.02 11.12 4.11
CA PRO A 202 -11.22 12.33 4.31
C PRO A 202 -12.06 13.59 4.50
N VAL A 203 -11.38 14.72 4.76
CA VAL A 203 -11.95 16.07 4.66
C VAL A 203 -11.70 16.62 3.26
N LEU A 204 -12.73 17.19 2.68
CA LEU A 204 -12.77 17.65 1.30
C LEU A 204 -12.98 19.17 1.23
N ALA A 205 -12.32 19.84 0.28
CA ALA A 205 -12.69 21.16 -0.18
C ALA A 205 -13.62 21.02 -1.40
N VAL A 206 -14.91 21.31 -1.21
CA VAL A 206 -15.95 21.18 -2.24
C VAL A 206 -16.17 22.53 -2.90
N ALA A 207 -16.07 22.57 -4.23
CA ALA A 207 -16.31 23.80 -5.00
C ALA A 207 -17.79 24.19 -4.97
N ALA A 208 -18.09 25.44 -4.63
CA ALA A 208 -19.43 26.02 -4.66
C ALA A 208 -19.33 27.51 -5.02
N ASN A 209 -19.88 27.90 -6.18
CA ASN A 209 -20.05 29.30 -6.62
C ASN A 209 -18.80 30.18 -6.33
N GLU A 210 -17.67 29.85 -6.95
CA GLU A 210 -16.38 30.57 -6.81
C GLU A 210 -15.72 30.53 -5.42
N THR A 211 -16.31 29.79 -4.47
CA THR A 211 -15.74 29.54 -3.14
C THR A 211 -15.54 28.05 -2.87
N TYR A 212 -14.75 27.74 -1.85
CA TYR A 212 -14.58 26.38 -1.34
C TYR A 212 -15.21 26.25 0.03
N THR A 213 -15.95 25.15 0.23
CA THR A 213 -16.49 24.77 1.54
C THR A 213 -15.84 23.47 2.00
N PHE A 214 -15.46 23.42 3.28
CA PHE A 214 -14.90 22.21 3.86
C PHE A 214 -16.02 21.22 4.24
N CYS A 215 -15.88 19.99 3.77
CA CYS A 215 -16.81 18.88 4.01
C CYS A 215 -16.03 17.74 4.65
N ASN A 216 -16.27 17.50 5.94
CA ASN A 216 -15.69 16.37 6.63
C ASN A 216 -16.63 15.14 6.54
N LEU A 217 -16.19 14.07 5.88
CA LEU A 217 -17.02 12.90 5.59
C LEU A 217 -17.37 12.04 6.81
N ILE A 218 -16.76 12.28 7.97
CA ILE A 218 -17.14 11.61 9.23
C ILE A 218 -18.22 12.36 10.01
N GLU A 219 -18.59 13.59 9.61
CA GLU A 219 -19.67 14.33 10.28
C GLU A 219 -21.03 13.70 9.98
N ASN A 220 -21.92 13.66 10.98
CA ASN A 220 -23.25 13.03 10.89
C ASN A 220 -24.05 13.45 9.64
N ARG A 221 -23.97 14.72 9.24
CA ARG A 221 -24.67 15.26 8.05
C ARG A 221 -24.12 14.75 6.71
N ASN A 222 -22.93 14.17 6.70
CA ASN A 222 -22.19 13.76 5.51
C ASN A 222 -22.02 12.23 5.40
N LEU A 223 -22.60 11.43 6.29
CA LEU A 223 -22.41 9.97 6.31
C LEU A 223 -22.90 9.27 5.03
N THR A 224 -23.84 9.88 4.30
CA THR A 224 -24.36 9.39 3.02
C THR A 224 -23.54 9.87 1.81
N LEU A 225 -22.58 10.77 2.01
CA LEU A 225 -21.66 11.25 0.97
C LEU A 225 -20.42 10.36 0.92
N PHE A 226 -20.09 9.87 -0.27
CA PHE A 226 -18.89 9.07 -0.51
C PHE A 226 -18.25 9.44 -1.84
N ILE A 227 -16.96 9.14 -1.96
CA ILE A 227 -16.18 9.39 -3.17
C ILE A 227 -16.58 8.33 -4.20
N GLU A 228 -17.26 8.77 -5.26
CA GLU A 228 -17.74 7.94 -6.37
C GLU A 228 -16.61 7.61 -7.35
N LYS A 229 -15.74 8.60 -7.63
CA LYS A 229 -14.58 8.38 -8.50
C LYS A 229 -13.46 9.40 -8.26
N VAL A 230 -12.25 9.01 -8.67
CA VAL A 230 -11.09 9.90 -8.80
C VAL A 230 -11.13 10.56 -10.19
N ILE A 231 -10.82 11.86 -10.30
CA ILE A 231 -10.96 12.66 -11.54
C ILE A 231 -9.60 13.21 -12.02
N ILE A 232 -8.52 12.43 -11.92
CA ILE A 232 -7.18 12.86 -12.40
C ILE A 232 -7.26 13.31 -13.86
#